data_AF-A0A0L7L5Z8-F1
#
_entry.id   AF-A0A0L7L5Z8-F1
#
_cell.length_a   1.000
_cell.length_b   1.000
_cell.length_c   1.000
_cell.angle_alpha   90.00
_cell.angle_beta   90.00
_cell.angle_gamma   90.00
#
_symmetry.space_group_name_H-M   'P 1'
#
loop_
_entity.id
_entity.type
_entity.pdbx_description
1 polymer ?
#
loop_
_entity_poly.entity_id
_entity_poly.type
_entity_poly.pdbx_seq_one_letter_code
_entity_poly.pdbx_strand_id
1 'polypeptide(L)'
;LACLDAEMEDDEARSEATFRYVVHNFKTLKDSVLSPPCYVRNLPWKIMVMPRQAPSADRQQQKSLGFFLQCNGESESSSWSCYAMAELRLISHKPDTESFSRKIQHLFYRTLCYRLLATSVMPRQAPSADR
;
A
#
# COMPACT_ATOMS: atom_id res chain seq x y z
N LEU A 1 -5.93 31.86 -21.36
CA LEU A 1 -6.86 30.90 -20.74
C LEU A 1 -6.71 29.46 -21.25
N ALA A 2 -5.81 29.14 -22.21
CA ALA A 2 -5.64 27.79 -22.76
C ALA A 2 -4.31 27.10 -22.41
N CYS A 3 -3.47 27.70 -21.54
CA CYS A 3 -2.12 27.20 -21.26
C CYS A 3 -1.98 26.45 -19.92
N LEU A 4 -2.95 26.59 -19.01
CA LEU A 4 -2.91 25.90 -17.70
C LEU A 4 -3.44 24.46 -17.79
N ASP A 5 -4.38 24.20 -18.71
CA ASP A 5 -4.99 22.87 -18.84
C ASP A 5 -4.03 21.85 -19.45
N ALA A 6 -3.17 22.26 -20.40
CA ALA A 6 -2.22 21.38 -21.07
C ALA A 6 -1.06 20.92 -20.18
N GLU A 7 -0.63 21.73 -19.20
CA GLU A 7 0.42 21.34 -18.24
C GLU A 7 -0.10 20.43 -17.13
N MET A 8 -1.39 20.52 -16.79
CA MET A 8 -2.03 19.61 -15.83
C MET A 8 -2.35 18.23 -16.43
N GLU A 9 -2.66 18.14 -17.72
CA GLU A 9 -2.98 16.88 -18.40
C GLU A 9 -1.76 15.95 -18.60
N ASP A 10 -0.58 16.52 -18.88
CA ASP A 10 0.63 15.73 -19.17
C ASP A 10 1.15 14.96 -17.94
N ASP A 11 0.90 15.48 -16.73
CA ASP A 11 1.38 14.88 -15.48
C ASP A 11 0.62 13.59 -15.09
N GLU A 12 -0.56 13.32 -15.64
CA GLU A 12 -1.31 12.08 -15.35
C GLU A 12 -0.80 10.87 -16.17
N ALA A 13 -0.20 11.11 -17.32
CA ALA A 13 0.32 10.09 -18.23
C ALA A 13 1.74 9.62 -17.91
N ARG A 14 2.35 10.17 -16.85
CA ARG A 14 3.71 9.85 -16.39
C ARG A 14 3.94 8.34 -16.23
N SER A 15 5.18 7.92 -16.46
CA SER A 15 5.59 6.51 -16.40
C SER A 15 5.84 5.98 -14.99
N GLU A 16 6.10 6.87 -14.04
CA GLU A 16 6.37 6.56 -12.64
C GLU A 16 5.97 7.73 -11.75
N ALA A 17 5.67 7.45 -10.48
CA ALA A 17 5.42 8.46 -9.46
C ALA A 17 5.79 7.95 -8.08
N THR A 18 6.05 8.87 -7.15
CA THR A 18 6.14 8.58 -5.71
C THR A 18 5.06 9.37 -4.99
N PHE A 19 4.22 8.69 -4.22
CA PHE A 19 3.16 9.32 -3.44
C PHE A 19 3.11 8.73 -2.03
N ARG A 20 2.54 9.50 -1.09
CA ARG A 20 2.52 9.17 0.35
C ARG A 20 1.11 9.28 0.89
N TYR A 21 0.78 8.40 1.83
CA TYR A 21 -0.47 8.43 2.58
C TYR A 21 -0.22 8.36 4.08
N VAL A 22 -0.81 9.29 4.84
CA VAL A 22 -0.72 9.33 6.30
C VAL A 22 -2.04 8.81 6.87
N VAL A 23 -1.97 7.71 7.62
CA VAL A 23 -3.14 7.16 8.32
C VAL A 23 -3.26 7.82 9.69
N HIS A 24 -4.25 8.68 9.84
CA HIS A 24 -4.61 9.25 11.13
C HIS A 24 -5.39 8.25 11.98
N ASN A 25 -5.37 8.44 13.31
CA ASN A 25 -6.07 7.57 14.26
C ASN A 25 -5.74 6.07 14.08
N PHE A 26 -4.49 5.76 13.74
CA PHE A 26 -4.04 4.40 13.38
C PHE A 26 -4.39 3.33 14.43
N LYS A 27 -4.33 3.67 15.73
CA LYS A 27 -4.65 2.75 16.83
C LYS A 27 -6.11 2.27 16.82
N THR A 28 -7.02 3.08 16.29
CA THR A 28 -8.47 2.82 16.26
C THR A 28 -8.96 2.36 14.89
N LEU A 29 -8.04 2.12 13.94
CA LEU A 29 -8.38 1.65 12.60
C LEU A 29 -9.02 0.25 12.68
N LYS A 30 -10.24 0.12 12.14
CA LYS A 30 -10.99 -1.14 12.08
C LYS A 30 -11.22 -1.62 10.65
N ASP A 31 -11.45 -0.69 9.75
CA ASP A 31 -11.77 -0.95 8.35
C ASP A 31 -10.60 -0.61 7.43
N SER A 32 -10.74 -1.00 6.16
CA SER A 32 -9.80 -0.60 5.11
C SER A 32 -9.95 0.89 4.81
N VAL A 33 -8.82 1.58 4.66
CA VAL A 33 -8.76 2.99 4.24
C VAL A 33 -7.92 3.11 2.97
N LEU A 34 -8.30 4.06 2.13
CA LEU A 34 -7.66 4.36 0.84
C LEU A 34 -7.08 5.76 0.86
N SER A 35 -5.93 5.93 0.22
CA SER A 35 -5.40 7.25 -0.09
C SER A 35 -6.20 7.94 -1.20
N PRO A 36 -6.06 9.27 -1.36
CA PRO A 36 -6.36 9.92 -2.62
C PRO A 36 -5.64 9.24 -3.80
N PRO A 37 -6.21 9.26 -5.01
CA PRO A 37 -5.57 8.67 -6.19
C PRO A 37 -4.31 9.45 -6.59
N CYS A 38 -3.30 8.72 -7.04
CA CYS A 38 -2.16 9.22 -7.79
C CYS A 38 -2.23 8.66 -9.21
N TYR A 39 -2.20 9.53 -10.22
CA TYR A 39 -2.31 9.11 -11.62
C TYR A 39 -0.94 8.79 -12.21
N VAL A 40 -0.83 7.58 -12.76
CA VAL A 40 0.34 7.09 -13.50
C VAL A 40 -0.18 6.27 -14.66
N ARG A 41 0.27 6.59 -15.88
CA ARG A 41 -0.26 6.02 -17.13
C ARG A 41 -1.79 6.14 -17.24
N ASN A 42 -2.35 7.27 -16.79
CA ASN A 42 -3.80 7.54 -16.79
C ASN A 42 -4.64 6.52 -15.99
N LEU A 43 -4.00 5.76 -15.09
CA LEU A 43 -4.68 4.85 -14.17
C LEU A 43 -4.60 5.43 -12.76
N PRO A 44 -5.69 5.38 -11.97
CA PRO A 44 -5.66 5.85 -10.59
C PRO A 44 -5.03 4.78 -9.69
N TRP A 45 -3.92 5.15 -9.04
CA TRP A 45 -3.24 4.32 -8.04
C TRP A 45 -3.56 4.80 -6.64
N LYS A 46 -3.90 3.88 -5.73
CA LYS A 46 -4.21 4.20 -4.34
C LYS A 46 -3.42 3.30 -3.40
N ILE A 47 -2.95 3.87 -2.28
CA ILE A 47 -2.46 3.09 -1.15
C ILE A 47 -3.67 2.59 -0.38
N MET A 48 -3.75 1.29 -0.14
CA MET A 48 -4.75 0.66 0.72
C MET A 48 -4.10 0.16 2.00
N VAL A 49 -4.66 0.56 3.13
CA VAL A 49 -4.21 0.14 4.47
C VAL A 49 -5.39 -0.48 5.22
N MET A 50 -5.21 -1.68 5.77
CA MET A 50 -6.25 -2.34 6.56
C MET A 50 -5.66 -3.13 7.72
N PRO A 51 -6.30 -3.14 8.91
CA PRO A 51 -5.90 -4.02 9.99
C PRO A 51 -6.23 -5.48 9.61
N ARG A 52 -5.35 -6.41 9.97
CA ARG A 52 -5.54 -7.85 9.73
C ARG A 52 -5.48 -8.57 11.07
N GLN A 53 -6.48 -9.40 11.31
CA GLN A 53 -6.51 -10.32 12.45
C GLN A 53 -6.27 -11.73 11.90
N ALA A 54 -5.17 -12.36 12.31
CA ALA A 54 -5.00 -13.78 12.03
C ALA A 54 -5.84 -14.59 13.04
N PRO A 55 -6.68 -15.54 12.59
CA PRO A 55 -7.27 -16.49 13.51
C PRO A 55 -6.17 -17.42 14.02
N SER A 56 -5.68 -17.17 15.24
CA SER A 56 -4.77 -18.09 15.93
C SER A 56 -5.59 -19.02 16.81
N ALA A 57 -5.29 -20.33 16.75
CA ALA A 57 -5.88 -21.33 17.64
C ALA A 57 -5.44 -21.15 19.10
N ASP A 58 -4.33 -20.43 19.31
CA ASP A 58 -3.83 -20.02 20.61
C ASP A 58 -4.33 -18.59 20.93
N ARG A 59 -4.70 -18.32 22.19
CA ARG A 59 -5.48 -17.15 22.66
C ARG A 59 -4.86 -15.75 22.39
N GLN A 60 -3.74 -15.66 21.68
CA GLN A 60 -3.08 -14.41 21.32
C GLN A 60 -3.36 -14.03 19.86
N GLN A 61 -4.44 -13.28 19.66
CA GLN A 61 -4.85 -12.75 18.37
C GLN A 61 -3.73 -11.86 17.77
N GLN A 62 -2.96 -12.40 16.81
CA GLN A 62 -1.89 -11.64 16.17
C GLN A 62 -2.49 -10.59 15.22
N LYS A 63 -2.25 -9.31 15.55
CA LYS A 63 -2.62 -8.17 14.71
C LYS A 63 -1.48 -7.85 13.75
N SER A 64 -1.79 -7.78 12.47
CA SER A 64 -0.87 -7.34 11.43
C SER A 64 -1.49 -6.20 10.62
N LEU A 65 -0.64 -5.46 9.89
CA LEU A 65 -1.08 -4.41 8.99
C LEU A 65 -1.06 -4.93 7.55
N GLY A 66 -2.21 -4.88 6.88
CA GLY A 66 -2.28 -5.00 5.44
C GLY A 66 -1.90 -3.67 4.80
N PHE A 67 -0.89 -3.69 3.93
CA PHE A 67 -0.44 -2.54 3.15
C PHE A 67 -0.33 -2.98 1.69
N PHE A 68 -1.15 -2.38 0.83
CA PHE A 68 -1.30 -2.77 -0.57
C PHE A 68 -1.29 -1.57 -1.49
N LEU A 69 -0.90 -1.80 -2.74
CA LEU A 69 -1.03 -0.85 -3.82
C LEU A 69 -2.22 -1.30 -4.70
N GLN A 70 -3.22 -0.43 -4.83
CA GLN A 70 -4.39 -0.64 -5.67
C GLN A 70 -4.19 0.14 -6.97
N CYS A 71 -4.42 -0.51 -8.11
CA CYS A 71 -4.46 0.10 -9.44
C CYS A 71 -5.89 0.00 -9.97
N ASN A 72 -6.47 1.13 -10.39
CA ASN A 72 -7.76 1.18 -11.07
C ASN A 72 -8.91 0.43 -10.37
N GLY A 73 -8.93 0.46 -9.02
CA GLY A 73 -9.79 -0.41 -8.22
C GLY A 73 -11.29 -0.12 -8.29
N GLU A 74 -11.67 1.06 -8.78
CA GLU A 74 -13.07 1.48 -8.95
C GLU A 74 -13.60 1.20 -10.37
N SER A 75 -12.75 0.75 -11.30
CA SER A 75 -13.17 0.49 -12.67
C SER A 75 -14.07 -0.75 -12.80
N GLU A 76 -15.21 -0.56 -13.46
CA GLU A 76 -16.13 -1.64 -13.83
C GLU A 76 -15.70 -2.36 -15.12
N SER A 77 -14.66 -1.89 -15.81
CA SER A 77 -14.17 -2.52 -17.04
C SER A 77 -13.33 -3.76 -16.73
N SER A 78 -13.67 -4.92 -17.33
CA SER A 78 -12.84 -6.14 -17.26
C SER A 78 -11.67 -6.15 -18.25
N SER A 79 -11.62 -5.21 -19.18
CA SER A 79 -10.66 -5.18 -20.29
C SER A 79 -9.52 -4.19 -20.05
N TRP A 80 -8.86 -4.30 -18.90
CA TRP A 80 -7.61 -3.57 -18.65
C TRP A 80 -6.60 -4.45 -17.93
N SER A 81 -5.33 -4.17 -18.19
CA SER A 81 -4.23 -4.68 -17.40
C SER A 81 -3.12 -3.64 -17.33
N CYS A 82 -2.35 -3.67 -16.25
CA CYS A 82 -1.22 -2.80 -16.03
C CYS A 82 -0.12 -3.59 -15.33
N TYR A 83 1.01 -3.74 -16.01
CA TYR A 83 2.19 -4.32 -15.39
C TYR A 83 3.01 -3.20 -14.74
N ALA A 84 3.34 -3.36 -13.45
CA ALA A 84 4.12 -2.37 -12.72
C ALA A 84 5.08 -2.98 -11.71
N MET A 85 6.15 -2.25 -11.44
CA MET A 85 7.06 -2.46 -10.32
C MET A 85 6.85 -1.32 -9.32
N ALA A 86 6.85 -1.63 -8.03
CA ALA A 86 6.68 -0.61 -7.00
C ALA A 86 7.50 -0.95 -5.75
N GLU A 87 7.87 0.08 -5.00
CA GLU A 87 8.43 -0.04 -3.66
C GLU A 87 7.43 0.49 -2.63
N LEU A 88 6.93 -0.41 -1.78
CA LEU A 88 6.05 -0.07 -0.68
C LEU A 88 6.92 0.26 0.54
N ARG A 89 6.83 1.49 1.05
CA ARG A 89 7.62 1.97 2.19
C ARG A 89 6.74 2.39 3.36
N LEU A 90 7.01 1.84 4.53
CA LEU A 90 6.50 2.31 5.82
C LEU A 90 7.56 3.20 6.48
N ILE A 91 7.29 4.49 6.52
CA ILE A 91 8.26 5.49 6.97
C ILE A 91 8.36 5.50 8.49
N SER A 92 9.59 5.39 8.99
CA SER A 92 9.87 5.57 10.42
C SER A 92 9.81 7.05 10.79
N HIS A 93 9.19 7.37 11.91
CA HIS A 93 9.23 8.71 12.51
C HIS A 93 10.43 8.92 13.45
N LYS A 94 11.19 7.87 13.75
CA LYS A 94 12.40 7.96 14.59
C LYS A 94 13.60 8.29 13.69
N PRO A 95 14.43 9.28 14.06
CA PRO A 95 15.54 9.75 13.21
C PRO A 95 16.56 8.66 12.89
N ASP A 96 16.83 7.75 13.83
CA ASP A 96 17.86 6.70 13.69
C ASP A 96 17.28 5.32 13.37
N THR A 97 16.07 5.26 12.80
CA THR A 97 15.43 3.99 12.44
C THR A 97 15.09 4.00 10.97
N GLU A 98 15.62 3.01 10.24
CA GLU A 98 15.35 2.84 8.83
C GLU A 98 13.87 2.56 8.56
N SER A 99 13.39 3.06 7.43
CA SER A 99 12.03 2.78 6.97
C SER A 99 11.95 1.35 6.46
N PHE A 100 10.84 0.66 6.76
CA PHE A 100 10.63 -0.68 6.26
C PHE A 100 10.14 -0.62 4.81
N SER A 101 10.83 -1.27 3.87
CA SER A 101 10.42 -1.32 2.48
C SER A 101 10.33 -2.74 1.92
N ARG A 102 9.44 -2.92 0.94
CA ARG A 102 9.34 -4.13 0.11
C ARG A 102 9.08 -3.75 -1.33
N LYS A 103 9.79 -4.39 -2.25
CA LYS A 103 9.56 -4.27 -3.69
C LYS A 103 8.54 -5.30 -4.15
N ILE A 104 7.67 -4.90 -5.06
CA ILE A 104 6.71 -5.77 -5.73
C ILE A 104 6.82 -5.58 -7.24
N GLN A 105 6.50 -6.64 -7.96
CA GLN A 105 6.39 -6.67 -9.41
C GLN A 105 5.12 -7.45 -9.72
N HIS A 106 4.14 -6.80 -10.32
CA HIS A 106 2.79 -7.37 -10.42
C HIS A 106 2.09 -6.93 -11.71
N LEU A 107 1.31 -7.85 -12.29
CA LEU A 107 0.36 -7.58 -13.36
C LEU A 107 -1.01 -7.32 -12.75
N PHE A 108 -1.42 -6.06 -12.68
CA PHE A 108 -2.73 -5.64 -12.22
C PHE A 108 -3.77 -5.82 -13.35
N TYR A 109 -4.96 -6.32 -13.03
CA TYR A 109 -6.11 -6.44 -13.95
C TYR A 109 -7.40 -6.54 -13.11
N ARG A 110 -8.57 -6.44 -13.74
CA ARG A 110 -9.86 -6.65 -13.06
C ARG A 110 -10.14 -8.12 -12.81
N THR A 111 -9.43 -8.68 -11.83
CA THR A 111 -9.92 -9.78 -11.01
C THR A 111 -9.31 -9.58 -9.64
N LEU A 112 -10.16 -9.23 -8.67
CA LEU A 112 -9.99 -9.50 -7.25
C LEU A 112 -8.53 -9.74 -6.83
N CYS A 113 -7.81 -8.69 -6.43
CA CYS A 113 -6.51 -8.80 -5.77
C CYS A 113 -6.65 -9.41 -4.35
N TYR A 114 -7.47 -10.45 -4.21
CA TYR A 114 -7.54 -11.28 -3.02
C TYR A 114 -6.33 -12.21 -3.04
N ARG A 115 -5.45 -12.00 -2.05
CA ARG A 115 -4.39 -12.92 -1.60
C ARG A 115 -3.07 -12.86 -2.36
N LEU A 116 -2.35 -11.76 -2.18
CA LEU A 116 -0.97 -11.90 -1.69
C LEU A 116 -1.04 -11.86 -0.15
N LEU A 117 -1.19 -13.03 0.45
CA LEU A 117 -0.92 -13.20 1.88
C LEU A 117 0.58 -12.97 2.07
N ALA A 118 0.98 -11.76 2.41
CA ALA A 118 2.28 -11.55 3.03
C ALA A 118 2.24 -12.28 4.37
N THR A 119 2.88 -13.45 4.43
CA THR A 119 3.24 -14.09 5.69
C THR A 119 4.18 -13.14 6.42
N SER A 120 3.64 -12.40 7.38
CA SER A 120 4.45 -11.78 8.43
C SER A 120 4.89 -12.89 9.37
N VAL A 121 5.97 -13.58 9.04
CA VAL A 121 6.79 -14.20 10.08
C VAL A 121 7.53 -13.05 10.74
N MET A 122 7.25 -12.83 12.02
CA MET A 122 8.21 -12.56 13.11
C MET A 122 7.42 -12.25 14.38
N PRO A 123 7.63 -13.03 15.44
CA PRO A 123 8.01 -12.43 16.70
C PRO A 123 9.46 -12.83 16.98
N ARG A 124 10.40 -11.89 16.84
CA ARG A 124 11.58 -11.90 17.71
C ARG A 124 11.12 -11.33 19.04
N GLN A 125 10.98 -12.19 20.03
CA GLN A 125 10.83 -11.76 21.42
C GLN A 125 12.24 -11.45 21.95
N ALA A 126 12.46 -10.14 22.14
CA ALA A 126 13.30 -9.37 23.08
C ALA A 126 14.60 -9.95 23.70
N PRO A 127 15.55 -9.06 24.05
CA PRO A 127 16.85 -9.42 24.61
C PRO A 127 16.79 -9.66 26.13
N SER A 128 17.72 -10.47 26.63
CA SER A 128 18.24 -10.35 28.00
C SER A 128 19.75 -10.53 27.97
N ALA A 129 20.48 -9.44 28.17
CA ALA A 129 21.90 -9.43 28.49
C ALA A 129 22.07 -9.11 29.98
N ASP A 130 23.05 -9.77 30.61
CA ASP A 130 23.53 -9.68 32.00
C ASP A 130 22.50 -10.01 33.11
N ARG A 131 22.75 -10.89 34.09
CA ARG A 131 23.97 -11.25 34.82
C ARG A 131 23.80 -12.64 35.45
#